data_AF-A0A9D7UP01-F1
#
_entry.id   AF-A0A9D7UP01-F1
#
_cell.length_a   1.000
_cell.length_b   1.000
_cell.length_c   1.000
_cell.angle_alpha   90.00
_cell.angle_beta   90.00
_cell.angle_gamma   90.00
#
_symmetry.space_group_name_H-M   'P 1'
#
loop_
_entity.id
_entity.type
_entity.pdbx_description
1 polymer ?
#
loop_
_entity_poly.entity_id
_entity_poly.type
_entity_poly.pdbx_seq_one_letter_code
_entity_poly.pdbx_strand_id
1 'polypeptide(L)' 'MATKNTSIALGDHLESYARSKVQSGAFGSVSEVVRDALRRAEERDARLERLRQLIREGEESGPARPFDWDAFLARKFPDA' A
#
# COMPACT_ATOMS: atom_id res chain seq x y z
N MET A 1 -15.96 -3.01 -18.75
CA MET A 1 -16.47 -3.64 -17.51
C MET A 1 -17.74 -2.92 -17.10
N ALA A 2 -18.81 -3.64 -16.77
CA ALA A 2 -20.08 -3.03 -16.37
C ALA A 2 -19.96 -2.35 -15.01
N THR A 3 -20.16 -1.03 -14.96
CA THR A 3 -20.26 -0.27 -13.70
C THR A 3 -21.55 -0.66 -12.99
N LYS A 4 -21.43 -1.22 -11.78
CA LYS A 4 -22.56 -1.47 -10.88
C LYS A 4 -22.72 -0.26 -9.96
N ASN A 5 -23.93 0.30 -9.91
CA ASN A 5 -24.26 1.39 -8.99
C ASN A 5 -24.61 0.79 -7.62
N THR A 6 -23.85 1.18 -6.61
CA THR A 6 -24.02 0.69 -5.22
C THR A 6 -24.38 1.88 -4.34
N SER A 7 -25.49 1.77 -3.60
CA SER A 7 -25.84 2.72 -2.55
C SER A 7 -25.15 2.33 -1.25
N ILE A 8 -24.51 3.30 -0.59
CA ILE A 8 -23.71 3.07 0.62
C ILE A 8 -24.05 4.19 1.62
N ALA A 9 -24.32 3.83 2.87
CA ALA A 9 -24.48 4.81 3.94
C ALA A 9 -23.09 5.28 4.42
N LEU A 10 -22.87 6.59 4.43
CA LEU A 10 -21.67 7.20 4.99
C LEU A 10 -22.04 7.89 6.29
N GLY A 11 -21.19 7.77 7.32
CA GLY A 11 -21.32 8.59 8.51
C GLY A 11 -20.91 10.05 8.25
N ASP A 12 -21.40 10.97 9.07
CA ASP A 12 -21.26 12.43 8.90
C ASP A 12 -19.82 12.89 8.62
N HIS A 13 -18.84 12.29 9.31
CA HIS A 13 -17.43 12.61 9.11
C HIS A 13 -16.92 12.25 7.70
N LEU A 14 -17.26 11.05 7.21
CA LEU A 14 -16.84 10.59 5.90
C LEU A 14 -17.55 11.35 4.77
N GLU A 15 -18.83 11.69 4.98
CA GLU A 15 -19.55 12.55 4.05
C GLU A 15 -18.90 13.94 3.97
N SER A 16 -18.62 14.57 5.12
CA SER A 16 -17.99 15.89 5.19
C SER A 16 -16.61 15.89 4.52
N TYR A 17 -15.81 14.85 4.79
CA TYR A 17 -14.52 14.66 4.14
C TYR A 17 -14.67 14.54 2.62
N ALA A 18 -15.54 13.65 2.13
CA ALA A 18 -15.73 13.48 0.68
C ALA A 18 -16.24 14.76 0.01
N ARG A 19 -17.17 15.47 0.65
CA ARG A 19 -17.69 16.75 0.16
C ARG A 19 -16.60 17.82 0.07
N SER A 20 -15.72 17.93 1.08
CA SER A 20 -14.60 18.88 1.04
C SER A 20 -13.63 18.60 -0.11
N LYS A 21 -13.39 17.32 -0.44
CA LYS A 21 -12.55 16.90 -1.56
C LYS A 21 -13.14 17.22 -2.93
N VAL A 22 -14.47 17.17 -3.03
CA VAL A 22 -15.18 17.60 -4.24
C VAL A 22 -15.18 19.13 -4.35
N GLN A 23 -15.47 19.83 -3.25
CA GLN A 23 -15.46 21.30 -3.21
C GLN A 23 -14.09 21.90 -3.52
N SER A 24 -13.01 21.21 -3.12
CA SER A 24 -11.64 21.65 -3.46
C SER A 24 -11.28 21.41 -4.93
N GLY A 25 -12.15 20.78 -5.74
CA GLY A 25 -11.88 20.42 -7.12
C GLY A 25 -10.93 19.24 -7.31
N ALA A 26 -10.57 18.53 -6.24
CA ALA A 26 -9.68 17.37 -6.34
C ALA A 26 -10.36 16.14 -6.96
N PHE A 27 -11.70 16.08 -6.88
CA PHE A 27 -12.53 15.02 -7.44
C PHE A 27 -13.81 15.63 -8.01
N GLY A 28 -14.37 15.02 -9.06
CA GLY A 28 -15.62 15.45 -9.68
C GLY A 28 -16.87 14.95 -8.96
N SER A 29 -16.76 13.92 -8.10
CA SER A 29 -17.90 13.39 -7.33
C SER A 29 -17.48 12.63 -6.07
N VAL A 30 -18.42 12.46 -5.15
CA VAL A 30 -18.24 11.60 -3.97
C VAL A 30 -17.92 10.15 -4.38
N SER A 31 -18.54 9.65 -5.45
CA SER A 31 -18.26 8.30 -5.98
C SER A 31 -16.83 8.15 -6.50
N GLU A 32 -16.19 9.23 -6.96
CA GLU A 32 -14.75 9.21 -7.30
C GLU A 32 -13.87 9.16 -6.05
N VAL A 33 -14.20 9.94 -5.02
CA VAL A 33 -13.48 9.91 -3.74
C VAL A 33 -13.53 8.49 -3.15
N VAL A 34 -14.70 7.85 -3.14
CA VAL A 34 -14.87 6.49 -2.62
C VAL A 34 -14.07 5.48 -3.44
N ARG A 35 -14.08 5.57 -4.78
CA ARG A 35 -13.29 4.68 -5.64
C ARG A 35 -11.78 4.83 -5.40
N ASP A 36 -11.30 6.07 -5.26
CA ASP A 36 -9.88 6.32 -4.95
C ASP A 36 -9.50 5.79 -3.56
N ALA A 37 -10.36 5.99 -2.56
CA ALA A 37 -10.15 5.47 -1.21
C ALA A 37 -10.06 3.94 -1.19
N LEU A 38 -10.95 3.25 -1.93
CA LEU A 38 -10.92 1.78 -2.05
C LEU A 38 -9.67 1.30 -2.78
N ARG A 39 -9.25 1.97 -3.85
CA ARG A 39 -8.00 1.63 -4.57
C ARG A 39 -6.79 1.73 -3.65
N ARG A 40 -6.68 2.81 -2.87
CA ARG A 40 -5.60 2.98 -1.89
C ARG A 40 -5.63 1.94 -0.77
N ALA A 41 -6.82 1.52 -0.35
CA ALA A 41 -6.97 0.45 0.63
C ALA A 41 -6.46 -0.89 0.05
N GLU A 42 -6.87 -1.23 -1.17
CA GLU A 42 -6.41 -2.43 -1.88
C GLU A 42 -4.88 -2.43 -2.07
N GLU A 43 -4.30 -1.30 -2.50
CA GLU A 43 -2.84 -1.17 -2.63
C GLU A 43 -2.10 -1.38 -1.30
N ARG A 44 -2.65 -0.85 -0.20
CA ARG A 44 -2.07 -1.03 1.13
C ARG A 44 -2.14 -2.48 1.57
N ASP A 45 -3.28 -3.14 1.36
CA ASP A 45 -3.49 -4.54 1.73
C ASP A 45 -2.55 -5.46 0.93
N ALA A 46 -2.40 -5.20 -0.37
CA ALA A 46 -1.44 -5.91 -1.22
C ALA A 46 0.02 -5.72 -0.77
N ARG A 47 0.42 -4.50 -0.38
CA ARG A 47 1.76 -4.23 0.16
C ARG A 47 2.01 -4.96 1.47
N LEU A 48 1.01 -4.98 2.36
CA LEU A 48 1.11 -5.69 3.64
C LEU A 48 1.24 -7.20 3.44
N GLU A 49 0.45 -7.78 2.53
CA GLU A 49 0.58 -9.21 2.26
C GLU A 49 1.92 -9.55 1.63
N ARG A 50 2.41 -8.72 0.70
CA ARG A 50 3.75 -8.90 0.13
C ARG A 50 4.84 -8.82 1.19
N LEU A 51 4.76 -7.86 2.12
CA LEU A 51 5.71 -7.75 3.22
C LEU A 51 5.70 -8.99 4.10
N ARG A 52 4.52 -9.48 4.48
CA ARG A 52 4.38 -10.71 5.27
C ARG A 52 4.97 -11.92 4.56
N GLN A 53 4.78 -12.02 3.24
CA GLN A 53 5.38 -13.07 2.44
C GLN A 53 6.92 -13.02 2.47
N LEU A 54 7.51 -11.83 2.30
CA LEU A 54 8.96 -11.65 2.34
C LEU A 54 9.55 -11.98 3.72
N ILE A 55 8.84 -11.64 4.80
CA ILE A 55 9.26 -12.02 6.16
C ILE A 55 9.26 -13.54 6.32
N ARG A 56 8.18 -14.22 5.90
CA ARG A 56 8.10 -15.69 5.94
C ARG A 56 9.23 -16.34 5.13
N GLU A 57 9.48 -15.84 3.92
CA GLU A 57 10.59 -16.32 3.09
C GLU A 57 11.94 -16.15 3.80
N GLY A 58 12.15 -15.04 4.50
CA GLY A 58 13.33 -14.81 5.33
C GLY A 58 13.44 -15.78 6.51
N GLU A 59 12.35 -16.02 7.24
CA GLU A 59 12.30 -16.96 8.37
C GLU A 59 12.55 -18.41 7.92
N GLU A 60 12.00 -18.79 6.76
CA GLU A 60 12.17 -20.13 6.17
C GLU A 60 13.53 -20.32 5.49
N SER A 61 14.30 -19.24 5.25
CA SER A 61 15.63 -19.30 4.63
C SER A 61 16.72 -19.96 5.50
N GLY A 62 16.37 -20.30 6.74
CA GLY A 62 17.24 -20.94 7.71
C GLY A 62 17.73 -19.99 8.80
N PRO A 63 18.55 -20.48 9.73
CA PRO A 63 18.98 -19.69 10.87
C PRO A 63 19.87 -18.52 10.42
N ALA A 64 19.66 -17.36 11.04
CA ALA A 64 20.52 -16.20 10.88
C ALA A 64 21.97 -16.54 11.26
N ARG A 65 22.91 -15.99 10.50
CA ARG A 65 24.35 -16.18 10.71
C ARG A 65 25.03 -14.82 10.90
N PRO A 66 26.17 -14.76 11.60
CA PRO A 66 26.98 -13.54 11.63
C PRO A 66 27.29 -13.06 10.21
N PHE A 67 27.20 -11.74 9.99
CA PHE A 67 27.43 -11.12 8.69
C PHE A 67 28.63 -10.19 8.74
N ASP A 68 29.63 -10.48 7.91
CA ASP A 68 30.84 -9.68 7.76
C ASP A 68 30.66 -8.66 6.62
N TRP A 69 30.53 -7.39 6.99
CA TRP A 69 30.34 -6.29 6.04
C TRP A 69 31.58 -6.02 5.20
N ASP A 70 32.77 -6.08 5.80
CA ASP A 70 34.03 -5.78 5.11
C ASP A 70 34.31 -6.84 4.04
N ALA A 71 34.16 -8.12 4.39
CA ALA A 71 34.30 -9.22 3.45
C ALA A 71 33.22 -9.19 2.35
N PHE A 72 31.99 -8.80 2.69
CA PHE A 72 30.93 -8.64 1.70
C PHE A 72 31.23 -7.53 0.70
N LEU A 73 31.65 -6.35 1.19
CA LEU A 73 31.96 -5.19 0.36
C LEU A 73 33.18 -5.44 -0.52
N ALA A 74 34.28 -5.96 0.03
CA ALA A 74 35.47 -6.31 -0.74
C ALA A 74 35.18 -7.32 -1.86
N ARG A 75 34.25 -8.27 -1.62
CA ARG A 75 33.82 -9.24 -2.64
C ARG A 75 32.89 -8.63 -3.69
N LYS A 76 32.00 -7.71 -3.31
CA LYS A 76 30.94 -7.17 -4.19
C LYS A 76 31.36 -5.92 -4.95
N PHE A 77 32.28 -5.14 -4.38
CA PHE A 77 32.77 -3.88 -4.89
C PHE A 77 34.30 -3.83 -4.72
N PRO A 78 35.05 -4.67 -5.46
CA PRO A 78 36.51 -4.77 -5.29
C PRO A 78 37.28 -3.50 -5.70
N ASP A 79 36.68 -2.64 -6.53
CA ASP A 79 37.31 -1.45 -7.11
C ASP A 79 36.81 -0.12 -6.49
N ALA A 80 36.14 -0.17 -5.33
CA ALA A 80 35.62 1.01 -4.61
C ALA A 80 36.60 1.55 -3.56
#